data_AF-A0A847PWX1-F1
#
_entry.id   AF-A0A847PWX1-F1
#
_cell.length_a   1.000
_cell.length_b   1.000
_cell.length_c   1.000
_cell.angle_alpha   90.00
_cell.angle_beta   90.00
_cell.angle_gamma   90.00
#
_symmetry.space_group_name_H-M   'P 1'
#
loop_
_entity.id
_entity.type
_entity.pdbx_description
1 polymer ?
#
loop_
_entity_poly.entity_id
_entity_poly.type
_entity_poly.pdbx_seq_one_letter_code
_entity_poly.pdbx_strand_id
1 'polypeptide(L)'
;TVRKPVMIARETAAAAPDETPVSADRYLEQFPLVLPSDQRSMFNRLTSREAKERFYDSYWASTPGREDFEERVTGAERYSTQFTEGWRTDRGRVFIIYGPPDEVESVPFQVDGFPYEIWYYYQAGNQYFVFVDRNANGSYMQIYSTIEGEVSYPNWEQMLRPIRVPTMDDGGLSDGSAPSERIEVGCLFSSGCRNAVGPDPRHGVPAAAPACRWS
;
A
#
# COMPACT_ATOMS: atom_id res chain seq x y z
N THR A 1 -32.25 -68.46 -2.99
CA THR A 1 -32.46 -67.06 -2.56
C THR A 1 -31.71 -66.82 -1.26
N VAL A 2 -30.51 -66.26 -1.34
CA VAL A 2 -29.64 -66.01 -0.18
C VAL A 2 -30.10 -64.73 0.50
N ARG A 3 -30.68 -64.82 1.71
CA ARG A 3 -30.98 -63.65 2.54
C ARG A 3 -29.73 -63.30 3.34
N LYS A 4 -29.06 -62.20 2.97
CA LYS A 4 -27.98 -61.60 3.77
C LYS A 4 -28.58 -60.84 4.97
N PRO A 5 -27.91 -60.82 6.13
CA PRO A 5 -28.43 -60.23 7.36
C PRO A 5 -28.39 -58.69 7.32
N VAL A 6 -29.38 -58.08 7.97
CA VAL A 6 -29.46 -56.63 8.20
C VAL A 6 -28.60 -56.29 9.42
N MET A 7 -27.51 -55.55 9.19
CA MET A 7 -26.73 -54.89 10.24
C MET A 7 -27.19 -53.43 10.30
N ILE A 8 -27.99 -53.06 11.30
CA ILE A 8 -28.19 -51.64 11.63
C ILE A 8 -27.11 -51.26 12.62
N ALA A 9 -26.05 -50.62 12.10
CA ALA A 9 -25.04 -49.96 12.92
C ALA A 9 -25.68 -48.77 13.64
N ARG A 10 -25.34 -48.57 14.92
CA ARG A 10 -25.69 -47.35 15.66
C ARG A 10 -25.02 -46.17 14.97
N GLU A 11 -25.83 -45.29 14.40
CA GLU A 11 -25.41 -43.96 13.98
C GLU A 11 -24.94 -43.21 15.22
N THR A 12 -23.63 -43.18 15.41
CA THR A 12 -23.02 -42.28 16.39
C THR A 12 -23.10 -40.92 15.72
N ALA A 13 -24.05 -40.09 16.16
CA ALA A 13 -24.10 -38.69 15.78
C ALA A 13 -22.76 -38.06 16.20
N ALA A 14 -21.85 -37.95 15.24
CA ALA A 14 -20.67 -37.13 15.37
C ALA A 14 -21.19 -35.71 15.61
N ALA A 15 -20.88 -35.19 16.79
CA ALA A 15 -21.12 -33.80 17.14
C ALA A 15 -20.60 -32.93 15.98
N ALA A 16 -21.50 -32.13 15.41
CA ALA A 16 -21.15 -31.10 14.46
C ALA A 16 -20.01 -30.25 15.05
N PRO A 17 -19.02 -29.85 14.24
CA PRO A 17 -17.98 -28.95 14.73
C PRO A 17 -18.65 -27.67 15.23
N ASP A 18 -18.34 -27.34 16.46
CA ASP A 18 -18.66 -26.12 17.17
C ASP A 18 -18.50 -24.89 16.25
N GLU A 19 -19.61 -24.38 15.71
CA GLU A 19 -19.67 -23.10 15.01
C GLU A 19 -19.57 -21.98 16.05
N THR A 20 -18.39 -21.85 16.66
CA THR A 20 -18.00 -20.59 17.28
C THR A 20 -18.14 -19.51 16.20
N PRO A 21 -18.80 -18.37 16.48
CA PRO A 21 -19.04 -17.38 15.46
C PRO A 21 -17.70 -16.77 15.06
N VAL A 22 -17.15 -17.25 13.96
CA VAL A 22 -16.01 -16.66 13.22
C VAL A 22 -16.30 -15.21 12.76
N SER A 23 -17.48 -14.67 13.09
CA SER A 23 -18.14 -13.57 12.41
C SER A 23 -17.63 -12.17 12.79
N ALA A 24 -17.28 -11.88 14.05
CA ALA A 24 -16.89 -10.52 14.46
C ALA A 24 -15.38 -10.30 14.62
N ASP A 25 -14.67 -11.27 15.22
CA ASP A 25 -13.22 -11.17 15.45
C ASP A 25 -12.44 -10.98 14.15
N ARG A 26 -12.95 -11.59 13.07
CA ARG A 26 -12.34 -11.55 11.74
C ARG A 26 -12.22 -10.15 11.17
N TYR A 27 -13.01 -9.17 11.61
CA TYR A 27 -13.05 -7.83 11.01
C TYR A 27 -12.44 -6.74 11.90
N LEU A 28 -12.32 -6.98 13.20
CA LEU A 28 -11.82 -5.98 14.16
C LEU A 28 -10.35 -5.64 13.95
N GLU A 29 -9.54 -6.55 13.38
CA GLU A 29 -8.11 -6.30 13.10
C GLU A 29 -7.90 -5.43 11.86
N GLN A 30 -8.80 -5.54 10.88
CA GLN A 30 -8.75 -4.89 9.56
C GLN A 30 -9.50 -3.57 9.58
N PHE A 31 -10.50 -3.43 10.46
CA PHE A 31 -11.32 -2.23 10.59
C PHE A 31 -10.53 -0.92 10.70
N PRO A 32 -9.38 -0.84 11.39
CA PRO A 32 -8.54 0.35 11.40
C PRO A 32 -8.17 0.88 10.01
N LEU A 33 -8.09 0.03 8.97
CA LEU A 33 -7.70 0.41 7.61
C LEU A 33 -8.66 1.43 6.98
N VAL A 34 -9.95 1.32 7.27
CA VAL A 34 -11.00 2.18 6.69
C VAL A 34 -11.40 3.35 7.60
N LEU A 35 -10.88 3.38 8.83
CA LEU A 35 -11.17 4.47 9.77
C LEU A 35 -10.41 5.76 9.43
N PRO A 36 -11.04 6.93 9.61
CA PRO A 36 -10.36 8.22 9.70
C PRO A 36 -9.26 8.22 10.78
N SER A 37 -8.26 9.11 10.64
CA SER A 37 -7.05 9.08 11.48
C SER A 37 -7.32 9.28 12.98
N ASP A 38 -8.28 10.13 13.33
CA ASP A 38 -8.72 10.39 14.71
C ASP A 38 -9.44 9.16 15.30
N GLN A 39 -10.40 8.60 14.56
CA GLN A 39 -11.17 7.43 14.98
C GLN A 39 -10.29 6.18 15.07
N ARG A 40 -9.38 5.98 14.12
CA ARG A 40 -8.36 4.92 14.14
C ARG A 40 -7.51 5.02 15.40
N SER A 41 -7.07 6.23 15.75
CA SER A 41 -6.27 6.47 16.95
C SER A 41 -7.06 6.15 18.22
N MET A 42 -8.35 6.48 18.26
CA MET A 42 -9.23 6.10 19.37
C MET A 42 -9.41 4.59 19.46
N PHE A 43 -9.74 3.93 18.35
CA PHE A 43 -9.96 2.49 18.28
C PHE A 43 -8.73 1.69 18.71
N ASN A 44 -7.53 2.11 18.27
CA ASN A 44 -6.27 1.43 18.61
C ASN A 44 -5.90 1.54 20.09
N ARG A 45 -6.45 2.52 20.83
CA ARG A 45 -6.25 2.65 22.28
C ARG A 45 -7.17 1.74 23.08
N LEU A 46 -8.23 1.19 22.47
CA LEU A 46 -9.14 0.27 23.14
C LEU A 46 -8.42 -1.08 23.34
N THR A 47 -8.33 -1.51 24.60
CA THR A 47 -7.70 -2.78 24.98
C THR A 47 -8.71 -3.91 25.12
N SER A 48 -9.94 -3.59 25.51
CA SER A 48 -11.02 -4.58 25.66
C SER A 48 -11.66 -4.92 24.32
N ARG A 49 -11.82 -6.22 24.05
CA ARG A 49 -12.56 -6.74 22.89
C ARG A 49 -13.98 -6.18 22.83
N GLU A 50 -14.70 -6.25 23.95
CA GLU A 50 -16.09 -5.77 24.05
C GLU A 50 -16.19 -4.26 23.73
N ALA A 51 -15.15 -3.48 24.07
CA ALA A 51 -15.11 -2.07 23.71
C ALA A 51 -14.87 -1.86 22.20
N LYS A 52 -14.03 -2.68 21.56
CA LYS A 52 -13.82 -2.66 20.11
C LYS A 52 -15.07 -3.08 19.34
N GLU A 53 -15.77 -4.12 19.80
CA GLU A 53 -17.03 -4.58 19.20
C GLU A 53 -18.12 -3.50 19.27
N ARG A 54 -18.31 -2.88 20.44
CA ARG A 54 -19.24 -1.74 20.57
C ARG A 54 -18.86 -0.58 19.66
N PHE A 55 -17.58 -0.27 19.55
CA PHE A 55 -17.12 0.78 18.63
C PHE A 55 -17.46 0.42 17.19
N TYR A 56 -17.13 -0.80 16.77
CA TYR A 56 -17.40 -1.31 15.42
C TYR A 56 -18.89 -1.21 15.07
N ASP A 57 -19.78 -1.73 15.93
CA ASP A 57 -21.23 -1.69 15.70
C ASP A 57 -21.78 -0.27 15.69
N SER A 58 -21.32 0.59 16.60
CA SER A 58 -21.78 2.00 16.63
C SER A 58 -21.31 2.81 15.41
N TYR A 59 -20.10 2.56 14.91
CA TYR A 59 -19.61 3.19 13.68
C TYR A 59 -20.48 2.83 12.48
N TRP A 60 -20.71 1.53 12.26
CA TRP A 60 -21.50 1.04 11.12
C TRP A 60 -23.00 1.30 11.25
N ALA A 61 -23.53 1.53 12.45
CA ALA A 61 -24.90 2.00 12.63
C ALA A 61 -25.13 3.40 12.03
N SER A 62 -24.07 4.21 11.92
CA SER A 62 -24.13 5.58 11.38
C SER A 62 -23.46 5.75 10.02
N THR A 63 -22.64 4.77 9.60
CA THR A 63 -21.87 4.82 8.34
C THR A 63 -22.30 3.65 7.44
N PRO A 64 -22.85 3.90 6.24
CA PRO A 64 -23.12 2.82 5.29
C PRO A 64 -21.82 2.22 4.74
N GLY A 65 -21.86 0.97 4.27
CA GLY A 65 -20.71 0.28 3.64
C GLY A 65 -20.06 -0.83 4.48
N ARG A 66 -20.72 -1.28 5.56
CA ARG A 66 -20.26 -2.43 6.36
C ARG A 66 -20.12 -3.69 5.51
N GLU A 67 -21.14 -4.00 4.72
CA GLU A 67 -21.16 -5.19 3.84
C GLU A 67 -20.01 -5.13 2.83
N ASP A 68 -19.84 -4.00 2.12
CA ASP A 68 -18.74 -3.81 1.17
C ASP A 68 -17.37 -3.93 1.84
N PHE A 69 -17.22 -3.46 3.08
CA PHE A 69 -15.97 -3.61 3.83
C PHE A 69 -15.71 -5.09 4.17
N GLU A 70 -16.70 -5.80 4.71
CA GLU A 70 -16.59 -7.22 5.08
C GLU A 70 -16.32 -8.10 3.85
N GLU A 71 -16.97 -7.81 2.71
CA GLU A 71 -16.70 -8.46 1.43
C GLU A 71 -15.27 -8.21 0.96
N ARG A 72 -14.78 -6.95 1.03
CA ARG A 72 -13.40 -6.62 0.66
C ARG A 72 -12.37 -7.31 1.55
N VAL A 73 -12.62 -7.42 2.86
CA VAL A 73 -11.75 -8.17 3.78
C VAL A 73 -11.69 -9.65 3.38
N THR A 74 -12.84 -10.25 3.06
CA THR A 74 -12.91 -11.64 2.60
C THR A 74 -12.19 -11.82 1.25
N GLY A 75 -12.42 -10.91 0.30
CA GLY A 75 -11.79 -10.93 -1.01
C GLY A 75 -10.27 -10.71 -0.97
N ALA A 76 -9.78 -9.92 -0.01
CA ALA A 76 -8.35 -9.66 0.17
C ALA A 76 -7.55 -10.93 0.51
N GLU A 77 -8.18 -11.98 1.04
CA GLU A 77 -7.50 -13.25 1.33
C GLU A 77 -6.92 -13.93 0.08
N ARG A 78 -7.39 -13.59 -1.11
CA ARG A 78 -6.80 -14.07 -2.38
C ARG A 78 -5.35 -13.61 -2.58
N TYR A 79 -4.93 -12.57 -1.86
CA TYR A 79 -3.56 -12.05 -1.90
C TYR A 79 -2.68 -12.60 -0.78
N SER A 80 -3.16 -13.58 -0.02
CA SER A 80 -2.37 -14.25 1.00
C SER A 80 -1.11 -14.90 0.41
N THR A 81 -0.06 -14.94 1.20
CA THR A 81 1.17 -15.67 0.91
C THR A 81 1.33 -16.80 1.92
N GLN A 82 2.35 -17.63 1.75
CA GLN A 82 2.66 -18.71 2.69
C GLN A 82 2.82 -18.23 4.14
N PHE A 83 3.28 -16.99 4.34
CA PHE A 83 3.63 -16.46 5.66
C PHE A 83 2.80 -15.24 6.07
N THR A 84 1.88 -14.77 5.23
CA THR A 84 1.17 -13.50 5.47
C THR A 84 -0.28 -13.62 5.01
N GLU A 85 -1.20 -13.34 5.92
CA GLU A 85 -2.64 -13.23 5.62
C GLU A 85 -2.90 -12.14 4.57
N GLY A 86 -3.92 -12.34 3.73
CA GLY A 86 -4.10 -11.52 2.55
C GLY A 86 -4.26 -10.04 2.87
N TRP A 87 -5.06 -9.71 3.88
CA TRP A 87 -5.29 -8.33 4.31
C TRP A 87 -4.03 -7.61 4.84
N ARG A 88 -3.01 -8.36 5.31
CA ARG A 88 -1.74 -7.81 5.79
C ARG A 88 -0.75 -7.51 4.65
N THR A 89 -1.00 -8.03 3.45
CA THR A 89 -0.18 -7.73 2.27
C THR A 89 -0.50 -6.35 1.71
N ASP A 90 0.42 -5.73 0.98
CA ASP A 90 0.18 -4.43 0.36
C ASP A 90 -1.00 -4.47 -0.61
N ARG A 91 -1.11 -5.54 -1.41
CA ARG A 91 -2.24 -5.75 -2.33
C ARG A 91 -3.56 -5.90 -1.59
N GLY A 92 -3.62 -6.71 -0.54
CA GLY A 92 -4.84 -6.88 0.25
C GLY A 92 -5.23 -5.63 1.02
N ARG A 93 -4.26 -4.89 1.56
CA ARG A 93 -4.48 -3.58 2.19
C ARG A 93 -5.09 -2.58 1.20
N VAL A 94 -4.50 -2.44 0.01
CA VAL A 94 -5.01 -1.54 -1.03
C VAL A 94 -6.40 -1.98 -1.47
N PHE A 95 -6.63 -3.28 -1.66
CA PHE A 95 -7.94 -3.83 -2.01
C PHE A 95 -9.01 -3.52 -0.96
N ILE A 96 -8.67 -3.58 0.33
CA ILE A 96 -9.60 -3.23 1.41
C ILE A 96 -9.90 -1.74 1.42
N ILE A 97 -8.88 -0.88 1.29
CA ILE A 97 -9.06 0.57 1.40
C ILE A 97 -9.79 1.12 0.16
N TYR A 98 -9.32 0.78 -1.04
CA TYR A 98 -9.76 1.38 -2.30
C TYR A 98 -10.78 0.53 -3.06
N GLY A 99 -10.99 -0.72 -2.64
CA GLY A 99 -11.86 -1.67 -3.34
C GLY A 99 -11.18 -2.37 -4.51
N PRO A 100 -11.95 -3.12 -5.30
CA PRO A 100 -11.42 -3.81 -6.48
C PRO A 100 -10.92 -2.79 -7.52
N PRO A 101 -9.75 -3.03 -8.13
CA PRO A 101 -9.29 -2.21 -9.24
C PRO A 101 -10.19 -2.38 -10.47
N ASP A 102 -10.30 -1.34 -11.28
CA ASP A 102 -11.03 -1.38 -12.55
C ASP A 102 -10.29 -2.26 -13.57
N GLU A 103 -8.95 -2.19 -13.56
CA GLU A 103 -8.09 -2.97 -14.44
C GLU A 103 -6.82 -3.39 -13.72
N VAL A 104 -6.34 -4.59 -14.02
CA VAL A 104 -5.08 -5.13 -13.51
C VAL A 104 -4.21 -5.53 -14.69
N GLU A 105 -3.10 -4.81 -14.88
CA GLU A 105 -2.04 -5.23 -15.78
C GLU A 105 -1.06 -6.09 -15.00
N SER A 106 -1.04 -7.39 -15.28
CA SER A 106 -0.16 -8.34 -14.62
C SER A 106 0.96 -8.79 -15.56
N VAL A 107 2.20 -8.65 -15.12
CA VAL A 107 3.38 -9.13 -15.84
C VAL A 107 4.08 -10.19 -14.99
N PRO A 108 3.68 -11.47 -15.11
CA PRO A 108 4.13 -12.53 -14.20
C PRO A 108 5.55 -13.05 -14.50
N PHE A 109 6.08 -12.81 -15.70
CA PHE A 109 7.41 -13.26 -16.09
C PHE A 109 8.05 -12.28 -17.07
N GLN A 110 9.29 -11.88 -16.78
CA GLN A 110 10.16 -11.17 -17.72
C GLN A 110 11.56 -11.79 -17.67
N VAL A 111 12.23 -11.85 -18.82
CA VAL A 111 13.61 -12.35 -18.92
C VAL A 111 14.56 -11.48 -18.09
N ASP A 112 14.33 -10.16 -18.09
CA ASP A 112 15.18 -9.16 -17.46
C ASP A 112 14.37 -8.25 -16.51
N GLY A 113 13.48 -8.84 -15.68
CA GLY A 113 12.58 -8.07 -14.81
C GLY A 113 12.01 -8.88 -13.65
N PHE A 114 11.58 -8.18 -12.60
CA PHE A 114 10.78 -8.79 -11.54
C PHE A 114 9.30 -8.84 -11.95
N PRO A 115 8.53 -9.87 -11.54
CA PRO A 115 7.09 -9.87 -11.71
C PRO A 115 6.44 -8.65 -11.04
N TYR A 116 5.50 -8.01 -11.73
CA TYR A 116 4.80 -6.85 -11.20
C TYR A 116 3.33 -6.80 -11.65
N GLU A 117 2.54 -6.04 -10.90
CA GLU A 117 1.16 -5.73 -11.21
C GLU A 117 0.95 -4.22 -11.15
N ILE A 118 0.20 -3.68 -12.10
CA ILE A 118 -0.30 -2.30 -12.08
C ILE A 118 -1.82 -2.36 -11.95
N TRP A 119 -2.33 -1.71 -10.91
CA TRP A 119 -3.77 -1.67 -10.62
C TRP A 119 -4.29 -0.28 -10.92
N TYR A 120 -5.23 -0.18 -11.85
CA TYR A 120 -5.82 1.09 -12.28
C TYR A 120 -7.19 1.30 -11.63
N TYR A 121 -7.43 2.54 -11.20
CA TYR A 121 -8.68 3.03 -10.63
C TYR A 121 -9.11 4.27 -11.43
N TYR A 122 -9.77 4.02 -12.57
CA TYR A 122 -10.22 5.05 -13.51
C TYR A 122 -11.31 5.92 -12.90
N GLN A 123 -12.25 5.30 -12.17
CA GLN A 123 -13.37 6.03 -11.55
C GLN A 123 -12.95 6.92 -10.39
N ALA A 124 -11.77 6.66 -9.80
CA ALA A 124 -11.21 7.42 -8.68
C ALA A 124 -10.25 8.54 -9.13
N GLY A 125 -10.43 9.07 -10.34
CA GLY A 125 -9.57 10.14 -10.87
C GLY A 125 -8.30 9.63 -11.54
N ASN A 126 -8.39 8.49 -12.24
CA ASN A 126 -7.28 7.89 -12.99
C ASN A 126 -6.05 7.60 -12.11
N GLN A 127 -6.31 7.10 -10.91
CA GLN A 127 -5.28 6.73 -9.94
C GLN A 127 -4.75 5.33 -10.26
N TYR A 128 -3.50 5.05 -9.90
CA TYR A 128 -2.96 3.71 -10.03
C TYR A 128 -1.93 3.37 -8.96
N PHE A 129 -1.72 2.07 -8.78
CA PHE A 129 -0.71 1.50 -7.89
C PHE A 129 0.18 0.56 -8.68
N VAL A 130 1.46 0.49 -8.29
CA VAL A 130 2.42 -0.47 -8.83
C VAL A 130 2.93 -1.35 -7.71
N PHE A 131 2.84 -2.65 -7.91
CA PHE A 131 3.33 -3.65 -6.99
C PHE A 131 4.35 -4.55 -7.67
N VAL A 132 5.42 -4.93 -6.96
CA VAL A 132 6.48 -5.79 -7.49
C VAL A 132 6.77 -6.93 -6.53
N ASP A 133 6.94 -8.14 -7.06
CA ASP A 133 7.44 -9.30 -6.33
C ASP A 133 8.93 -9.49 -6.61
N ARG A 134 9.76 -8.95 -5.72
CA ARG A 134 11.22 -9.03 -5.86
C ARG A 134 11.80 -10.39 -5.49
N ASN A 135 11.04 -11.20 -4.76
CA ASN A 135 11.49 -12.49 -4.23
C ASN A 135 10.92 -13.68 -4.99
N ALA A 136 10.08 -13.43 -6.01
CA ALA A 136 9.36 -14.44 -6.77
C ALA A 136 8.59 -15.44 -5.87
N ASN A 137 8.02 -14.95 -4.77
CA ASN A 137 7.32 -15.76 -3.77
C ASN A 137 5.83 -15.41 -3.62
N GLY A 138 5.29 -14.58 -4.52
CA GLY A 138 3.92 -14.06 -4.49
C GLY A 138 3.70 -12.89 -3.53
N SER A 139 4.74 -12.41 -2.85
CA SER A 139 4.68 -11.27 -1.94
C SER A 139 4.98 -9.97 -2.68
N TYR A 140 3.95 -9.41 -3.29
CA TYR A 140 4.02 -8.16 -4.02
C TYR A 140 4.04 -6.96 -3.06
N MET A 141 5.08 -6.12 -3.17
CA MET A 141 5.23 -4.89 -2.40
C MET A 141 4.81 -3.69 -3.23
N GLN A 142 4.09 -2.75 -2.64
CA GLN A 142 3.75 -1.47 -3.27
C GLN A 142 5.02 -0.62 -3.37
N ILE A 143 5.34 -0.19 -4.59
CA ILE A 143 6.48 0.68 -4.87
C ILE A 143 6.07 2.04 -5.42
N TYR A 144 4.84 2.15 -5.94
CA TYR A 144 4.34 3.40 -6.45
C TYR A 144 2.83 3.53 -6.29
N SER A 145 2.38 4.76 -6.09
CA SER A 145 0.99 5.18 -6.21
C SER A 145 0.96 6.64 -6.64
N THR A 146 -0.10 7.02 -7.35
CA THR A 146 -0.44 8.42 -7.65
C THR A 146 -1.19 9.11 -6.50
N ILE A 147 -1.64 8.36 -5.50
CA ILE A 147 -2.44 8.89 -4.39
C ILE A 147 -1.53 9.59 -3.38
N GLU A 148 -1.92 10.78 -2.94
CA GLU A 148 -1.19 11.51 -1.91
C GLU A 148 -1.21 10.76 -0.58
N GLY A 149 -0.03 10.64 0.05
CA GLY A 149 0.13 9.92 1.33
C GLY A 149 0.36 8.42 1.21
N GLU A 150 0.23 7.85 0.00
CA GLU A 150 0.59 6.46 -0.29
C GLU A 150 2.08 6.31 -0.65
N VAL A 151 2.59 5.07 -0.59
CA VAL A 151 3.99 4.78 -0.97
C VAL A 151 4.22 5.14 -2.43
N SER A 152 5.18 6.03 -2.69
CA SER A 152 5.51 6.52 -4.04
C SER A 152 7.02 6.77 -4.19
N TYR A 153 7.75 5.79 -4.70
CA TYR A 153 9.18 5.94 -5.00
C TYR A 153 9.38 6.56 -6.40
N PRO A 154 10.09 7.70 -6.55
CA PRO A 154 10.29 8.33 -7.86
C PRO A 154 11.02 7.45 -8.89
N ASN A 155 11.82 6.49 -8.42
CA ASN A 155 12.61 5.57 -9.23
C ASN A 155 11.93 4.19 -9.39
N TRP A 156 10.62 4.07 -9.17
CA TRP A 156 9.91 2.79 -9.19
C TRP A 156 10.10 1.99 -10.49
N GLU A 157 10.19 2.65 -11.65
CA GLU A 157 10.45 1.97 -12.93
C GLU A 157 11.79 1.22 -12.93
N GLN A 158 12.81 1.78 -12.28
CA GLN A 158 14.11 1.12 -12.13
C GLN A 158 14.03 -0.05 -11.15
N MET A 159 13.11 0.01 -10.17
CA MET A 159 12.89 -1.06 -9.20
C MET A 159 12.22 -2.30 -9.82
N LEU A 160 11.63 -2.17 -11.02
CA LEU A 160 11.11 -3.31 -11.79
C LEU A 160 12.22 -4.10 -12.50
N ARG A 161 13.42 -3.50 -12.64
CA ARG A 161 14.55 -4.10 -13.34
C ARG A 161 15.48 -4.81 -12.36
N PRO A 162 16.13 -5.91 -12.77
CA PRO A 162 17.20 -6.51 -11.98
C PRO A 162 18.35 -5.52 -11.84
N ILE A 163 19.02 -5.55 -10.68
CA ILE A 163 20.22 -4.76 -10.46
C ILE A 163 21.26 -5.26 -11.46
N ARG A 164 21.59 -4.43 -12.46
CA ARG A 164 22.76 -4.68 -13.31
C ARG A 164 23.99 -4.43 -12.46
N VAL A 165 24.54 -5.50 -11.89
CA VAL A 165 25.92 -5.49 -11.43
C VAL A 165 26.78 -5.38 -12.68
N PRO A 166 27.59 -4.33 -12.86
CA PRO A 166 28.58 -4.34 -13.92
C PRO A 166 29.51 -5.53 -13.61
N THR A 167 29.41 -6.58 -14.39
CA THR A 167 30.39 -7.67 -14.36
C THR A 167 31.73 -7.02 -14.65
N MET A 168 32.64 -7.07 -13.67
CA MET A 168 34.01 -6.54 -13.78
C MET A 168 34.89 -7.37 -14.74
N ASP A 169 34.25 -8.20 -15.56
CA ASP A 169 34.82 -9.21 -16.44
C ASP A 169 35.06 -8.65 -17.86
N ASP A 170 34.46 -7.52 -18.22
CA ASP A 170 34.66 -6.89 -19.53
C ASP A 170 35.76 -5.84 -19.49
N GLY A 171 37.00 -6.33 -19.48
CA GLY A 171 38.15 -5.53 -19.87
C GLY A 171 38.07 -5.15 -21.35
N GLY A 172 37.46 -4.01 -21.68
CA GLY A 172 37.87 -3.21 -22.84
C GLY A 172 36.80 -2.74 -23.82
N LEU A 173 36.67 -1.40 -23.86
CA LEU A 173 36.68 -0.53 -25.05
C LEU A 173 35.40 -0.28 -25.89
N SER A 174 35.14 1.04 -25.96
CA SER A 174 34.45 1.84 -26.97
C SER A 174 32.94 1.62 -27.17
N ASP A 175 32.15 2.48 -26.52
CA ASP A 175 31.20 3.25 -27.32
C ASP A 175 31.43 4.74 -27.09
N GLY A 176 31.96 5.38 -28.14
CA GLY A 176 32.07 6.81 -28.24
C GLY A 176 30.74 7.37 -28.70
N SER A 177 29.91 7.84 -27.77
CA SER A 177 28.87 8.83 -28.05
C SER A 177 28.47 9.53 -26.76
N ALA A 178 29.27 10.54 -26.39
CA ALA A 178 28.75 11.64 -25.60
C ALA A 178 28.05 12.62 -26.56
N PRO A 179 26.75 12.94 -26.39
CA PRO A 179 26.17 14.08 -27.08
C PRO A 179 26.82 15.34 -26.51
N SER A 180 27.42 16.13 -27.40
CA SER A 180 27.99 17.42 -27.07
C SER A 180 26.87 18.42 -26.74
N GLU A 181 26.60 18.63 -25.45
CA GLU A 181 26.01 19.89 -25.00
C GLU A 181 26.93 20.54 -23.97
N ARG A 182 27.65 21.54 -24.47
CA ARG A 182 28.43 22.49 -23.73
C ARG A 182 27.48 23.37 -22.92
N ILE A 183 27.24 23.03 -21.65
CA ILE A 183 26.76 24.02 -20.67
C ILE A 183 28.00 24.75 -20.15
N GLU A 184 28.23 25.97 -20.64
CA GLU A 184 29.12 26.91 -19.97
C GLU A 184 28.44 27.40 -18.69
N VAL A 185 28.85 26.84 -17.55
CA VAL A 185 28.55 27.39 -16.23
C VAL A 185 29.64 28.39 -15.89
N GLY A 186 29.43 29.65 -16.27
CA GLY A 186 30.31 30.77 -15.90
C GLY A 186 29.87 31.42 -14.60
N CYS A 187 30.40 30.94 -13.47
CA CYS A 187 30.45 31.62 -12.16
C CYS A 187 31.78 31.17 -11.52
N LEU A 188 32.67 31.96 -10.93
CA LEU A 188 32.81 33.35 -10.46
C LEU A 188 34.33 33.52 -10.18
N PHE A 189 34.88 34.75 -10.14
CA PHE A 189 35.46 35.33 -8.91
C PHE A 189 36.26 36.63 -9.14
N SER A 190 36.03 37.56 -8.20
CA SER A 190 36.92 38.62 -7.70
C SER A 190 37.25 39.79 -8.65
N SER A 191 37.22 41.07 -8.29
CA SER A 191 37.25 41.77 -7.00
C SER A 191 36.92 43.24 -7.30
N GLY A 192 36.19 43.95 -6.44
CA GLY A 192 35.98 45.38 -6.66
C GLY A 192 35.08 46.03 -5.61
N CYS A 193 35.69 46.38 -4.48
CA CYS A 193 35.13 47.08 -3.34
C CYS A 193 34.24 48.30 -3.71
N ARG A 194 33.16 48.52 -2.95
CA ARG A 194 32.81 49.84 -2.36
C ARG A 194 31.61 49.75 -1.39
N ASN A 195 31.92 50.07 -0.13
CA ASN A 195 31.16 50.81 0.90
C ASN A 195 29.62 50.77 0.94
N ALA A 196 29.06 50.31 2.07
CA ALA A 196 28.23 51.10 3.00
C ALA A 196 27.91 50.25 4.25
N VAL A 197 28.48 50.57 5.42
CA VAL A 197 27.82 51.21 6.59
C VAL A 197 26.66 50.39 7.20
N GLY A 198 26.84 49.95 8.46
CA GLY A 198 25.88 49.18 9.28
C GLY A 198 24.64 49.97 9.74
N PRO A 199 23.82 49.51 10.72
CA PRO A 199 24.22 48.72 11.90
C PRO A 199 23.32 47.50 12.28
N ASP A 200 23.86 46.61 13.10
CA ASP A 200 23.17 45.68 14.05
C ASP A 200 22.68 46.55 15.26
N PRO A 201 21.60 46.28 16.04
CA PRO A 201 21.17 44.95 16.51
C PRO A 201 19.68 44.70 16.86
N ARG A 202 19.37 43.39 17.06
CA ARG A 202 18.38 42.77 17.98
C ARG A 202 16.92 43.29 18.04
N HIS A 203 16.01 42.30 17.94
CA HIS A 203 14.66 42.15 18.53
C HIS A 203 13.49 42.11 17.53
N GLY A 204 12.63 41.09 17.70
CA GLY A 204 11.21 41.17 17.33
C GLY A 204 10.68 40.07 16.41
N VAL A 205 10.21 38.97 17.00
CA VAL A 205 9.03 38.22 16.51
C VAL A 205 7.78 39.11 16.74
N PRO A 206 6.60 38.97 16.08
CA PRO A 206 6.16 38.21 14.89
C PRO A 206 5.47 39.09 13.81
N ALA A 207 5.13 38.54 12.64
CA ALA A 207 3.98 39.03 11.87
C ALA A 207 3.36 37.93 10.98
N ALA A 208 2.08 37.67 11.21
CA ALA A 208 1.20 36.86 10.38
C ALA A 208 0.94 37.53 9.02
N ALA A 209 0.83 36.72 7.97
CA ALA A 209 0.35 37.15 6.65
C ALA A 209 -1.11 36.70 6.44
N PRO A 210 -1.94 37.50 5.74
CA PRO A 210 -3.40 37.35 5.74
C PRO A 210 -3.93 36.39 4.69
N ALA A 211 -5.14 35.88 4.97
CA ALA A 211 -5.95 35.05 4.10
C ALA A 211 -6.36 35.77 2.80
N CYS A 212 -6.17 35.10 1.66
CA CYS A 212 -6.76 35.48 0.39
C CYS A 212 -8.23 35.07 0.34
N ARG A 213 -9.11 36.06 0.19
CA ARG A 213 -10.54 35.91 -0.11
C ARG A 213 -10.72 35.99 -1.63
N TRP A 214 -11.31 34.96 -2.24
CA TRP A 214 -11.71 35.00 -3.65
C TRP A 214 -13.15 35.52 -3.73
N SER A 215 -13.38 36.41 -4.72
CA SER A 215 -14.72 36.83 -5.18
C SER A 215 -15.27 35.82 -6.17
#